data_AF-A0A2C6DQG7-F1
#
_entry.id   AF-A0A2C6DQG7-F1
#
_cell.length_a   1.000
_cell.length_b   1.000
_cell.length_c   1.000
_cell.angle_alpha   90.00
_cell.angle_beta   90.00
_cell.angle_gamma   90.00
#
_symmetry.space_group_name_H-M   'P 1'
#
loop_
_entity.id
_entity.type
_entity.pdbx_description
1 polymer ?
#
loop_
_entity_poly.entity_id
_entity_poly.type
_entity_poly.pdbx_seq_one_letter_code
_entity_poly.pdbx_strand_id
1 'polypeptide(L)' 'MTKQEIKQLNDILQKSQQASAIARAMYHSWLELPGCEIELLIGMFSEYSDSVTECLINLSGEAVRHG' A
#
# COMPACT_ATOMS: atom_id res chain seq x y z
N MET A 1 -4.24 -6.36 -21.54
CA MET A 1 -4.02 -6.81 -20.16
C MET A 1 -4.58 -8.21 -19.98
N THR A 2 -3.81 -9.11 -19.40
CA THR A 2 -4.26 -10.47 -19.05
C THR A 2 -5.17 -10.42 -17.82
N LYS A 3 -5.96 -11.48 -17.60
CA LYS A 3 -6.79 -11.62 -16.39
C LYS A 3 -5.97 -11.58 -15.11
N GLN A 4 -4.70 -12.04 -15.18
CA GLN A 4 -3.76 -12.01 -14.06
C GLN A 4 -3.27 -10.59 -13.77
N GLU A 5 -2.91 -9.83 -14.80
CA GLU A 5 -2.51 -8.41 -14.66
C GLU A 5 -3.64 -7.56 -14.07
N ILE A 6 -4.90 -7.79 -14.48
CA ILE A 6 -6.06 -7.08 -13.90
C ILE A 6 -6.22 -7.43 -12.41
N LYS A 7 -6.02 -8.69 -12.03
CA LYS A 7 -6.09 -9.12 -10.63
C LYS A 7 -4.98 -8.48 -9.79
N GLN A 8 -3.76 -8.43 -10.30
CA GLN A 8 -2.64 -7.76 -9.63
C GLN A 8 -2.91 -6.25 -9.48
N LEU A 9 -3.39 -5.59 -10.52
CA LEU A 9 -3.71 -4.16 -10.46
C LEU A 9 -4.80 -3.84 -9.42
N ASN A 10 -5.82 -4.70 -9.32
CA ASN A 10 -6.87 -4.54 -8.29
C ASN A 10 -6.32 -4.75 -6.87
N ASP A 11 -5.40 -5.71 -6.66
CA ASP A 11 -4.75 -5.93 -5.36
C ASP A 11 -3.91 -4.70 -4.95
N ILE A 12 -3.13 -4.15 -5.89
CA ILE A 12 -2.35 -2.92 -5.68
C ILE A 12 -3.27 -1.74 -5.32
N LEU A 13 -4.37 -1.56 -6.07
CA LEU A 13 -5.32 -0.48 -5.83
C LEU A 13 -5.93 -0.59 -4.43
N GLN A 14 -6.35 -1.79 -4.03
CA GLN A 14 -6.92 -2.03 -2.71
C GLN A 14 -5.92 -1.72 -1.59
N LYS A 15 -4.68 -2.22 -1.68
CA LYS A 15 -3.63 -1.95 -0.67
C LYS A 15 -3.28 -0.48 -0.60
N SER A 16 -3.21 0.20 -1.75
CA SER A 16 -2.99 1.65 -1.81
C SER A 16 -4.10 2.44 -1.11
N GLN A 17 -5.36 2.03 -1.30
CA GLN A 17 -6.51 2.64 -0.63
C GLN A 17 -6.48 2.39 0.89
N GLN A 18 -6.08 1.19 1.31
CA GLN A 18 -5.91 0.86 2.74
C GLN A 18 -4.82 1.71 3.38
N ALA A 19 -3.63 1.81 2.77
CA ALA A 19 -2.57 2.70 3.23
C ALA A 19 -3.05 4.16 3.33
N SER A 20 -3.75 4.65 2.31
CA SER A 20 -4.32 6.01 2.32
C SER A 20 -5.33 6.24 3.44
N ALA A 21 -6.19 5.26 3.73
CA ALA A 21 -7.15 5.34 4.82
C ALA A 21 -6.46 5.40 6.18
N ILE A 22 -5.43 4.58 6.39
CA ILE A 22 -4.65 4.54 7.64
C ILE A 22 -3.88 5.85 7.83
N ALA A 23 -3.27 6.39 6.78
CA ALA A 23 -2.60 7.70 6.84
C ALA A 23 -3.56 8.83 7.26
N ARG A 24 -4.79 8.83 6.73
CA ARG A 24 -5.83 9.79 7.14
C ARG A 24 -6.26 9.58 8.59
N ALA A 25 -6.44 8.33 9.03
CA ALA A 25 -6.80 8.03 10.42
C ALA A 25 -5.71 8.53 11.39
N MET A 26 -4.44 8.27 11.08
CA MET A 26 -3.33 8.83 11.85
C MET A 26 -3.35 10.36 11.85
N TYR A 27 -3.49 11.01 10.69
CA TYR A 27 -3.50 12.48 10.61
C TYR A 27 -4.62 13.12 11.45
N HIS A 28 -5.83 12.54 11.41
CA HIS A 28 -6.99 13.10 12.12
C HIS A 28 -7.02 12.77 13.61
N SER A 29 -6.39 11.68 14.02
CA SER A 29 -6.52 11.17 15.39
C SER A 29 -5.18 11.10 16.14
N TRP A 30 -4.07 11.58 15.58
CA TRP A 30 -2.73 11.52 16.19
C TRP A 30 -2.66 12.11 17.62
N LEU A 31 -3.44 13.16 17.90
CA LEU A 31 -3.47 13.79 19.23
C LEU A 31 -4.38 13.07 20.24
N GLU A 32 -5.27 12.21 19.75
CA GLU A 32 -6.30 11.54 20.55
C GLU A 32 -6.01 10.05 20.76
N LEU A 33 -5.21 9.45 19.87
CA LEU A 33 -4.86 8.03 19.94
C LEU A 33 -3.74 7.78 20.96
N PRO A 34 -3.85 6.70 21.75
CA PRO A 34 -2.72 6.16 22.50
C PRO A 34 -1.54 5.82 21.59
N GLY A 35 -0.32 5.98 22.10
CA GLY A 35 0.91 5.70 21.33
C GLY A 35 0.96 4.28 20.73
N CYS A 36 0.44 3.27 21.43
CA CYS A 36 0.37 1.90 20.92
C CYS A 36 -0.58 1.74 19.71
N GLU A 37 -1.67 2.50 19.65
CA GLU A 37 -2.59 2.48 18.51
C GLU A 37 -1.95 3.18 17.31
N ILE A 38 -1.19 4.25 17.55
CA ILE A 38 -0.39 4.92 16.53
C ILE A 38 0.66 3.98 15.95
N GLU A 39 1.41 3.27 16.79
CA GLU A 39 2.42 2.30 16.35
C GLU A 39 1.80 1.18 15.48
N LEU A 40 0.62 0.68 15.86
CA LEU A 40 -0.11 -0.29 15.08
C LEU A 40 -0.51 0.26 13.69
N LEU A 41 -1.06 1.48 13.65
CA LEU A 41 -1.43 2.13 12.39
C LEU A 41 -0.20 2.38 11.50
N ILE A 42 0.93 2.79 12.08
CA ILE A 42 2.19 2.92 11.33
C ILE A 42 2.60 1.58 10.74
N GLY A 43 2.56 0.49 11.53
CA GLY A 43 2.89 -0.85 11.05
C GLY A 43 2.03 -1.28 9.86
N MET A 44 0.70 -1.11 9.96
CA MET A 44 -0.23 -1.43 8.87
C MET A 44 0.00 -0.55 7.64
N PHE A 45 0.26 0.75 7.84
CA PHE A 45 0.56 1.67 6.75
C PHE A 45 1.82 1.26 5.99
N SER A 46 2.90 0.94 6.72
CA SER A 46 4.16 0.48 6.15
C SER A 46 3.98 -0.81 5.37
N GLU A 47 3.31 -1.83 5.93
CA GLU A 47 3.08 -3.11 5.24
C GLU A 47 2.36 -2.93 3.90
N TYR A 48 1.28 -2.15 3.87
CA TYR A 48 0.55 -1.90 2.62
C TYR A 48 1.38 -1.09 1.62
N SER A 49 2.14 -0.10 2.09
CA SER A 49 2.97 0.74 1.23
C SER A 49 4.16 -0.03 0.63
N ASP A 50 4.78 -0.90 1.43
CA ASP A 50 5.88 -1.76 0.99
C ASP A 50 5.39 -2.77 -0.04
N SER A 51 4.23 -3.40 0.18
CA SER A 51 3.64 -4.33 -0.78
C SER A 51 3.31 -3.67 -2.12
N VAL A 52 2.78 -2.44 -2.10
CA VAL A 52 2.53 -1.65 -3.32
C VAL A 52 3.84 -1.31 -4.02
N THR A 53 4.84 -0.86 -3.26
CA THR A 53 6.16 -0.49 -3.78
C THR A 53 6.86 -1.68 -4.45
N GLU A 54 6.89 -2.84 -3.80
CA GLU A 54 7.46 -4.08 -4.35
C GLU A 54 6.76 -4.47 -5.65
N CYS A 55 5.42 -4.39 -5.69
CA CYS A 55 4.67 -4.74 -6.89
C CYS A 55 4.95 -3.79 -8.06
N LEU A 56 5.04 -2.48 -7.81
CA LEU A 56 5.40 -1.49 -8.83
C LEU A 56 6.84 -1.65 -9.33
N ILE A 57 7.79 -1.99 -8.45
CA ILE A 57 9.17 -2.32 -8.84
C ILE A 57 9.18 -3.54 -9.75
N ASN A 58 8.42 -4.59 -9.41
CA ASN A 58 8.36 -5.80 -10.22
C ASN A 58 7.73 -5.53 -11.59
N LEU A 59 6.61 -4.80 -11.65
CA LEU A 59 5.94 -4.43 -12.90
C LEU A 59 6.82 -3.53 -13.78
N SER A 60 7.53 -2.58 -13.20
CA SER A 60 8.45 -1.71 -13.95
C SER A 60 9.70 -2.46 -14.43
N GLY A 61 10.21 -3.40 -13.63
CA GLY A 61 11.33 -4.27 -14.02
C GLY A 61 10.98 -5.28 -15.12
N GLU A 62 9.76 -5.82 -15.13
CA GLU A 62 9.25 -6.66 -16.23
C GLU A 62 9.10 -5.86 -17.54
N ALA A 63 8.63 -4.61 -17.47
CA ALA A 63 8.52 -3.74 -18.64
C ALA A 63 9.88 -3.45 -19.32
N VAL A 64 10.98 -3.38 -18.55
CA VAL A 64 12.34 -3.14 -19.07
C VAL A 64 12.95 -4.39 -19.72
N ARG A 65 12.54 -5.61 -19.33
CA ARG A 65 13.10 -6.87 -19.85
C ARG A 65 12.46 -7.35 -21.15
N HIS A 66 11.35 -6.74 -21.56
CA HIS A 66 10.58 -7.09 -22.77
C HIS A 66 10.44 -5.93 -23.75
N GLY A 67 11.18 -4.84 -23.56
CA GLY A 67 11.27 -3.67 -24.46
C GLY A 67 12.47 -3.74 -25.39
#